data_AF-A0A3N2D6Y3-F1
#
_entry.id   AF-A0A3N2D6Y3-F1
#
_cell.length_a   1.000
_cell.length_b   1.000
_cell.length_c   1.000
_cell.angle_alpha   90.00
_cell.angle_beta   90.00
_cell.angle_gamma   90.00
#
_symmetry.space_group_name_H-M   'P 1'
#
loop_
_entity.id
_entity.type
_entity.pdbx_description
1 polymer ?
#
loop_
_entity_poly.entity_id
_entity_poly.type
_entity_poly.pdbx_seq_one_letter_code
_entity_poly.pdbx_strand_id
1 'polypeptide(L)' 'MSDIEVVAGDKVRIKGKRGWGRVISHHKHLSAWLVDHGGRRLAYTYDRLAPLR' A
#
# COMPACT_ATOMS: atom_id res chain seq x y z
N MET A 1 -10.54 4.24 -18.25
CA MET A 1 -10.31 4.56 -16.82
C MET A 1 -8.83 4.39 -16.59
N SER A 2 -8.14 5.38 -16.04
CA SER A 2 -6.70 5.25 -15.76
C SER A 2 -6.54 4.37 -14.52
N ASP A 3 -6.00 3.16 -14.69
CA ASP A 3 -5.70 2.27 -13.57
C ASP A 3 -4.66 2.94 -12.66
N ILE A 4 -5.07 3.23 -11.43
CA ILE A 4 -4.16 3.77 -10.43
C ILE A 4 -3.31 2.62 -9.91
N GLU A 5 -2.11 2.44 -10.47
CA GLU A 5 -1.15 1.47 -9.92
C GLU A 5 -0.57 2.00 -8.59
N VAL A 6 -0.52 1.13 -7.58
CA VAL A 6 0.17 1.37 -6.32
C VAL A 6 1.61 0.88 -6.46
N VAL A 7 2.59 1.77 -6.38
CA VAL A 7 4.01 1.44 -6.61
C VAL A 7 4.87 1.75 -5.39
N ALA A 8 6.09 1.22 -5.37
CA ALA A 8 7.05 1.50 -4.30
C ALA A 8 7.30 3.02 -4.18
N GLY A 9 7.27 3.52 -2.96
CA GLY A 9 7.39 4.95 -2.65
C GLY A 9 6.05 5.63 -2.41
N ASP A 10 4.93 5.09 -2.91
CA ASP A 10 3.62 5.71 -2.79
C ASP A 10 3.17 5.84 -1.34
N LYS A 11 2.46 6.95 -1.06
CA LYS A 11 1.71 7.12 0.17
C LYS A 11 0.32 6.50 -0.01
N VAL A 12 -0.09 5.64 0.90
CA VAL A 12 -1.37 4.92 0.84
C VAL A 12 -2.12 5.02 2.16
N ARG A 13 -3.45 5.09 2.09
CA ARG A 13 -4.33 4.90 3.23
C ARG A 13 -4.68 3.41 3.31
N ILE A 14 -4.61 2.85 4.51
CA ILE A 14 -4.91 1.43 4.73
C ILE A 14 -6.30 1.32 5.34
N LYS A 15 -7.20 0.58 4.68
CA LYS A 15 -8.59 0.38 5.12
C LYS A 15 -8.63 -0.26 6.52
N GLY A 16 -9.25 0.43 7.47
CA GLY A 16 -9.36 -0.01 8.87
C GLY A 16 -8.16 0.35 9.75
N LYS A 17 -7.17 1.10 9.24
CA LYS A 17 -6.09 1.69 10.04
C LYS A 17 -6.22 3.21 10.08
N ARG A 18 -5.75 3.82 11.18
CA ARG A 18 -5.61 5.27 11.27
C ARG A 18 -4.30 5.71 10.58
N GLY A 19 -4.32 6.86 9.92
CA GLY A 19 -3.15 7.43 9.26
C GLY A 19 -2.88 6.89 7.84
N TRP A 20 -1.64 7.02 7.40
CA TRP A 20 -1.15 6.58 6.09
C TRP A 20 0.10 5.71 6.26
N GLY A 21 0.38 4.88 5.27
CA GLY A 21 1.62 4.11 5.16
C GLY A 21 2.36 4.42 3.86
N ARG A 22 3.62 4.03 3.78
CA ARG A 22 4.45 4.15 2.58
C ARG A 22 4.71 2.78 1.98
N VAL A 23 4.43 2.61 0.70
CA VAL A 23 4.72 1.36 0.00
C VAL A 23 6.23 1.19 -0.11
N ILE A 24 6.73 0.02 0.30
CA ILE A 24 8.14 -0.36 0.21
C ILE A 24 8.38 -1.17 -1.07
N SER A 25 7.54 -2.17 -1.32
CA SER A 25 7.67 -3.10 -2.45
C SER A 25 6.32 -3.73 -2.81
N HIS A 26 6.22 -4.25 -4.03
CA HIS A 26 5.09 -5.05 -4.51
C HIS A 26 5.57 -6.45 -4.87
N HIS A 27 5.02 -7.47 -4.22
CA HIS A 27 5.23 -8.87 -4.52
C HIS A 27 4.16 -9.34 -5.51
N LYS A 28 4.42 -9.17 -6.81
CA LYS A 28 3.47 -9.44 -7.90
C LYS A 28 2.86 -10.85 -7.86
N HIS A 29 3.68 -11.87 -7.56
CA HIS A 29 3.23 -13.27 -7.44
C HIS A 29 2.20 -13.51 -6.33
N LEU A 30 2.18 -12.64 -5.32
CA LEU A 30 1.28 -12.74 -4.16
C LEU A 30 0.18 -11.67 -4.19
N SER A 31 0.18 -10.80 -5.20
CA SER A 31 -0.69 -9.62 -5.28
C SER A 31 -0.71 -8.83 -3.96
N ALA A 32 0.47 -8.64 -3.37
CA ALA A 32 0.65 -8.07 -2.04
C ALA A 32 1.72 -6.96 -2.01
N TRP A 33 1.43 -5.88 -1.29
CA TRP A 33 2.29 -4.72 -1.12
C TRP A 33 2.81 -4.68 0.31
N LEU A 34 4.12 -4.60 0.46
CA LEU A 34 4.74 -4.34 1.75
C LEU A 34 4.65 -2.83 2.02
N VAL A 35 4.05 -2.46 3.15
CA VAL A 35 3.82 -1.06 3.52
C VAL A 35 4.45 -0.79 4.90
N ASP A 36 5.22 0.28 5.00
CA ASP A 36 5.62 0.85 6.29
C ASP A 36 4.49 1.72 6.85
N HIS A 37 3.99 1.36 8.04
CA HIS A 37 2.96 2.11 8.74
C HIS A 37 3.44 2.42 10.16
N GLY A 38 3.97 3.63 10.36
CA GLY A 38 4.49 4.08 11.65
C GLY A 38 5.66 3.21 12.16
N GLY A 39 6.55 2.78 11.26
CA GLY A 39 7.69 1.91 11.60
C GLY A 39 7.36 0.42 11.66
N ARG A 40 6.10 0.02 11.43
CA ARG A 40 5.69 -1.39 11.30
C ARG A 40 5.53 -1.75 9.84
N ARG A 41 6.25 -2.77 9.39
CA ARG A 41 6.15 -3.29 8.01
C ARG A 41 5.12 -4.38 7.95
N LEU A 42 4.06 -4.17 7.17
CA LEU A 42 2.94 -5.09 7.03
C LEU A 42 2.59 -5.27 5.56
N ALA A 43 2.24 -6.49 5.18
CA ALA A 43 1.78 -6.80 3.83
C ALA A 43 0.26 -6.58 3.72
N TYR A 44 -0.17 -5.95 2.62
CA TYR A 44 -1.58 -5.70 2.31
C TYR A 44 -1.87 -6.05 0.86
N THR A 45 -3.06 -6.55 0.59
CA THR A 45 -3.60 -6.71 -0.75
C THR A 45 -4.14 -5.37 -1.28
N TYR A 46 -4.28 -5.26 -2.59
CA TYR A 46 -4.70 -4.00 -3.25
C TYR A 46 -6.03 -3.45 -2.72
N ASP A 47 -7.01 -4.31 -2.42
CA ASP A 47 -8.33 -3.92 -1.91
C ASP A 47 -8.30 -3.18 -0.56
N ARG A 48 -7.18 -3.31 0.17
CA ARG A 48 -6.95 -2.64 1.45
C ARG A 48 -6.26 -1.29 1.30
N LEU A 49 -5.71 -0.97 0.12
CA LEU A 49 -4.89 0.20 -0.12
C LEU A 49 -5.63 1.22 -0.98
N ALA A 50 -5.71 2.45 -0.46
CA ALA A 50 -6.18 3.60 -1.22
C ALA A 50 -5.00 4.58 -1.42
N PRO A 51 -4.42 4.66 -2.63
CA PRO A 51 -3.35 5.62 -2.92
C PRO A 51 -3.76 7.06 -2.61
N LEU A 52 -2.86 7.78 -1.94
CA LEU A 52 -2.97 9.19 -1.57
C LEU A 52 -2.07 9.97 -2.51
N ARG A 53 -2.50 10.11 -3.78
CA ARG A 53 -1.85 10.99 -4.75
C ARG A 53 -2.04 12.45 -4.37
#